data_AF-A0A819WMZ2-F1
#
_entry.id   AF-A0A819WMZ2-F1
#
_cell.length_a   1.000
_cell.length_b   1.000
_cell.length_c   1.000
_cell.angle_alpha   90.00
_cell.angle_beta   90.00
_cell.angle_gamma   90.00
#
_symmetry.space_group_name_H-M   'P 1'
#
loop_
_entity.id
_entity.type
_entity.pdbx_description
1 polymer ?
#
loop_
_entity_poly.entity_id
_entity_poly.type
_entity_poly.pdbx_seq_one_letter_code
_entity_poly.pdbx_strand_id
1 'polypeptide(L)'
;CVNEFITPRATALMSNIDRFLENLFQLANDTDSDVRKHVCRALVMLVEVRIERLIPHMQQIIEYMLLTSQDSDDAVALEACEFWLMIADQPICRDVLQPYLDKLLPVLCKNMKYSEIDIIILQGDIDEDEHIPDRIEDIRPRHHRTRTRQYAQNLLDNNNSTDQLNNATDTNNNSTTATPPNSQSDQHLPDDDDDLDDDDDDDDGSGISFALLYELHLL
;
A
#
# COMPACT_ATOMS: atom_id res chain seq x y z
N CYS A 1 -2.36 19.70 -8.95
CA CYS A 1 -1.85 19.83 -10.34
C CYS A 1 -2.94 19.46 -11.35
N VAL A 2 -2.75 19.70 -12.65
CA VAL A 2 -3.74 19.34 -13.71
C VAL A 2 -3.98 17.82 -13.79
N ASN A 3 -3.00 17.02 -13.37
CA ASN A 3 -3.09 15.55 -13.32
C ASN A 3 -4.27 15.05 -12.48
N GLU A 4 -4.69 15.79 -11.45
CA GLU A 4 -5.84 15.45 -10.60
C GLU A 4 -7.18 15.36 -11.37
N PHE A 5 -7.25 15.93 -12.57
CA PHE A 5 -8.44 15.87 -13.42
C PHE A 5 -8.50 14.61 -14.32
N ILE A 6 -7.42 13.81 -14.35
CA ILE A 6 -7.32 12.60 -15.18
C ILE A 6 -8.20 11.47 -14.60
N THR A 7 -8.02 11.12 -13.33
CA THR A 7 -8.77 10.06 -12.63
C THR A 7 -10.30 10.27 -12.64
N PRO A 8 -10.84 11.46 -12.30
CA PRO A 8 -12.29 11.70 -12.36
C PRO A 8 -12.82 11.83 -13.80
N ARG A 9 -11.95 11.70 -14.81
CA ARG A 9 -12.28 11.81 -16.24
C ARG A 9 -13.02 13.10 -16.58
N ALA A 10 -12.51 14.23 -16.07
CA ALA A 10 -13.14 15.53 -16.25
C ALA A 10 -13.44 15.80 -17.73
N THR A 11 -14.69 16.13 -18.05
CA THR A 11 -15.19 16.26 -19.44
C THR A 11 -14.38 17.28 -20.27
N ALA A 12 -13.96 18.38 -19.64
CA ALA A 12 -13.13 19.40 -20.27
C ALA A 12 -11.75 18.87 -20.68
N LEU A 13 -11.11 18.06 -19.83
CA LEU A 13 -9.82 17.44 -20.13
C LEU A 13 -10.00 16.37 -21.22
N MET A 14 -11.02 15.53 -21.07
CA MET A 14 -11.31 14.44 -22.00
C MET A 14 -11.65 14.91 -23.42
N SER A 15 -12.24 16.10 -23.56
CA SER A 15 -12.53 16.72 -24.86
C SER A 15 -11.29 17.34 -25.51
N ASN A 16 -10.23 17.61 -24.73
CA ASN A 16 -9.00 18.26 -25.19
C ASN A 16 -7.77 17.36 -24.97
N ILE A 17 -7.97 16.03 -24.92
CA ILE A 17 -6.93 15.08 -24.56
C ILE A 17 -5.74 15.12 -25.53
N ASP A 18 -6.01 15.29 -26.82
CA ASP A 18 -4.96 15.31 -27.85
C ASP A 18 -4.03 16.52 -27.66
N ARG A 19 -4.60 17.68 -27.29
CA ARG A 19 -3.84 18.87 -26.93
C ARG A 19 -3.08 18.69 -25.61
N PHE A 20 -3.68 18.02 -24.63
CA PHE A 20 -3.00 17.72 -23.37
C PHE A 20 -1.75 16.84 -23.61
N LEU A 21 -1.89 15.79 -24.41
CA LEU A 21 -0.78 14.91 -24.80
C LEU A 21 0.33 15.65 -25.54
N GLU A 22 -0.03 16.54 -26.49
CA GLU A 22 0.96 17.36 -27.19
C GLU A 22 1.80 18.20 -26.22
N ASN A 23 1.16 18.82 -25.22
CA ASN A 23 1.87 19.60 -24.21
C ASN A 23 2.72 18.72 -23.27
N LEU A 24 2.24 17.52 -22.91
CA LEU A 24 3.04 16.56 -22.14
C LEU A 24 4.32 16.18 -22.87
N PHE A 25 4.24 15.88 -24.17
CA PHE A 25 5.42 15.53 -24.95
C PHE A 25 6.40 16.70 -25.13
N GLN A 26 5.92 17.95 -25.15
CA GLN A 26 6.80 19.12 -25.13
C GLN A 26 7.58 19.25 -23.81
N LEU A 27 6.97 18.85 -22.70
CA LEU A 27 7.56 18.89 -21.36
C LEU A 27 8.38 17.64 -21.00
N ALA A 28 8.32 16.59 -21.82
CA ALA A 28 8.98 15.31 -21.54
C ALA A 28 10.51 15.43 -21.38
N ASN A 29 11.15 16.37 -22.08
CA ASN A 29 12.58 16.62 -21.99
C ASN A 29 12.93 17.87 -21.16
N ASP A 30 12.05 18.28 -20.24
CA ASP A 30 12.33 19.41 -19.36
C ASP A 30 13.53 19.12 -18.46
N THR A 31 14.31 20.16 -18.18
CA THR A 31 15.47 20.08 -17.28
C THR A 31 15.08 19.85 -15.82
N ASP A 32 13.90 20.31 -15.42
CA ASP A 32 13.37 20.17 -14.06
C ASP A 32 12.85 18.74 -13.83
N SER A 33 13.40 18.04 -12.82
CA SER A 33 13.00 16.67 -12.52
C SER A 33 11.59 16.58 -11.96
N ASP A 34 11.10 17.60 -11.25
CA ASP A 34 9.71 17.63 -10.80
C ASP A 34 8.75 17.70 -11.98
N VAL A 35 9.09 18.44 -13.04
CA VAL A 35 8.28 18.49 -14.26
C VAL A 35 8.24 17.11 -14.92
N ARG A 36 9.40 16.48 -15.12
CA ARG A 36 9.48 15.12 -15.71
C ARG A 36 8.69 14.09 -14.90
N LYS A 37 8.79 14.15 -13.56
CA LYS A 37 8.02 13.31 -12.64
C LYS A 37 6.51 13.45 -12.87
N HIS A 38 6.01 14.68 -12.94
CA HIS A 38 4.58 14.93 -13.21
C HIS A 38 4.16 14.50 -14.61
N VAL A 39 5.05 14.56 -15.60
CA VAL A 39 4.79 14.03 -16.95
C VAL A 39 4.66 12.51 -16.92
N CYS A 40 5.57 11.80 -16.26
CA CYS A 40 5.49 10.34 -16.08
C CYS A 40 4.18 9.94 -15.41
N ARG A 41 3.88 10.55 -14.26
CA ARG A 41 2.63 10.31 -13.52
C ARG A 41 1.40 10.55 -14.38
N ALA A 42 1.36 11.63 -15.15
CA ALA A 42 0.24 11.92 -16.04
C ALA A 42 0.04 10.82 -17.09
N LEU A 43 1.13 10.33 -17.69
CA LEU A 43 1.09 9.26 -18.68
C LEU A 43 0.63 7.93 -18.05
N VAL A 44 1.10 7.58 -16.85
CA VAL A 44 0.65 6.40 -16.10
C VAL A 44 -0.87 6.46 -15.86
N MET A 45 -1.36 7.57 -15.32
CA MET A 45 -2.80 7.77 -15.08
C MET A 45 -3.61 7.69 -16.38
N LEU A 46 -3.06 8.18 -17.50
CA LEU A 46 -3.74 8.12 -18.80
C LEU A 46 -3.81 6.71 -19.38
N VAL A 47 -2.81 5.85 -19.13
CA VAL A 47 -2.88 4.44 -19.51
C VAL A 47 -4.05 3.77 -18.79
N GLU A 48 -4.20 4.03 -17.48
CA GLU A 48 -5.28 3.47 -16.68
C GLU A 48 -6.67 3.88 -17.18
N VAL A 49 -6.90 5.18 -17.41
CA VAL A 49 -8.24 5.69 -17.69
C VAL A 49 -8.60 5.77 -19.17
N ARG A 50 -7.62 5.85 -20.07
CA ARG A 50 -7.88 6.14 -21.49
C ARG A 50 -6.79 5.67 -22.47
N ILE A 51 -6.33 4.43 -22.33
CA ILE A 51 -5.32 3.85 -23.23
C ILE A 51 -5.65 3.94 -24.72
N GLU A 52 -6.92 3.84 -25.11
CA GLU A 52 -7.35 3.89 -26.52
C GLU A 52 -6.84 5.14 -27.27
N ARG A 53 -6.72 6.27 -26.56
CA ARG A 53 -6.21 7.52 -27.13
C ARG A 53 -4.68 7.59 -27.16
N LEU A 54 -4.01 6.75 -26.38
CA LEU A 54 -2.54 6.66 -26.35
C LEU A 54 -1.99 5.72 -27.44
N ILE A 55 -2.79 4.76 -27.93
CA ILE A 55 -2.37 3.77 -28.94
C ILE A 55 -1.61 4.40 -30.13
N PRO A 56 -2.07 5.51 -30.75
CA PRO A 56 -1.35 6.12 -31.88
C PRO A 56 0.05 6.64 -31.53
N HIS A 57 0.29 6.94 -30.25
CA HIS A 57 1.52 7.50 -29.73
C HIS A 57 2.33 6.49 -28.89
N MET A 58 1.88 5.25 -28.82
CA MET A 58 2.37 4.26 -27.86
C MET A 58 3.86 3.98 -28.02
N GLN A 59 4.34 3.91 -29.26
CA GLN A 59 5.77 3.76 -29.54
C GLN A 59 6.60 4.90 -28.90
N GLN A 60 6.17 6.16 -29.07
CA GLN A 60 6.91 7.30 -28.52
C GLN A 60 6.85 7.30 -26.99
N ILE A 61 5.72 6.92 -26.41
CA ILE A 61 5.55 6.80 -24.96
C ILE A 61 6.49 5.73 -24.41
N ILE A 62 6.58 4.55 -25.04
CA ILE A 62 7.46 3.47 -24.58
C ILE A 62 8.92 3.85 -24.71
N GLU A 63 9.33 4.46 -25.82
CA GLU A 63 10.70 4.93 -25.99
C GLU A 63 11.07 5.97 -24.92
N TYR A 64 10.15 6.89 -24.63
CA TYR A 64 10.31 7.87 -23.55
C TYR A 64 10.38 7.22 -22.17
N MET A 65 9.45 6.33 -21.83
CA MET A 65 9.42 5.65 -20.53
C MET A 65 10.65 4.77 -20.34
N LEU A 66 11.12 4.07 -21.38
CA LEU A 66 12.33 3.24 -21.32
C LEU A 66 13.59 4.06 -21.04
N LEU A 67 13.69 5.26 -21.63
CA LEU A 67 14.76 6.20 -21.33
C LEU A 67 14.63 6.74 -19.90
N THR A 68 13.42 7.10 -19.48
CA THR A 68 13.14 7.76 -18.20
C THR A 68 13.24 6.79 -17.02
N SER A 69 12.97 5.50 -17.20
CA SER A 69 13.25 4.45 -16.18
C SER A 69 14.74 4.28 -15.88
N GLN A 70 15.61 4.98 -16.60
CA GLN A 70 17.05 5.04 -16.38
C GLN A 70 17.53 6.47 -16.04
N ASP A 71 16.61 7.37 -15.67
CA ASP A 71 16.96 8.73 -15.23
C ASP A 71 17.90 8.67 -14.02
N SER A 72 18.75 9.69 -13.89
CA SER A 72 19.66 9.84 -12.76
C SER A 72 18.93 10.23 -11.47
N ASP A 73 17.74 10.82 -11.58
CA ASP A 73 16.87 11.09 -10.44
C ASP A 73 15.97 9.88 -10.19
N ASP A 74 16.22 9.18 -9.08
CA ASP A 74 15.49 7.97 -8.70
C ASP A 74 13.98 8.20 -8.57
N ALA A 75 13.53 9.40 -8.16
CA ALA A 75 12.11 9.71 -8.05
C ALA A 75 11.45 9.79 -9.43
N VAL A 76 12.15 10.29 -10.44
CA VAL A 76 11.67 10.31 -11.83
C VAL A 76 11.69 8.89 -12.42
N ALA A 77 12.76 8.14 -12.17
CA ALA A 77 12.89 6.76 -12.63
C ALA A 77 11.80 5.86 -12.04
N LEU A 78 11.46 6.04 -10.76
CA LEU A 78 10.40 5.30 -10.07
C LEU A 78 9.02 5.56 -10.71
N GLU A 79 8.68 6.83 -10.94
CA GLU A 79 7.40 7.19 -11.57
C GLU A 79 7.31 6.71 -13.03
N ALA A 80 8.43 6.63 -13.74
CA ALA A 80 8.48 5.96 -15.03
C ALA A 80 8.33 4.44 -14.92
N CYS A 81 8.79 3.81 -13.83
CA CYS A 81 8.66 2.38 -13.64
C CYS A 81 7.21 1.93 -13.38
N GLU A 82 6.39 2.78 -12.78
CA GLU A 82 4.94 2.52 -12.61
C GLU A 82 4.23 2.30 -13.94
N PHE A 83 4.70 2.90 -15.04
CA PHE A 83 4.14 2.68 -16.37
C PHE A 83 4.18 1.20 -16.78
N TRP A 84 5.24 0.47 -16.44
CA TRP A 84 5.38 -0.93 -16.82
C TRP A 84 4.37 -1.82 -16.09
N LEU A 85 4.09 -1.52 -14.82
CA LEU A 85 3.03 -2.17 -14.06
C LEU A 85 1.67 -1.85 -14.69
N MET A 86 1.42 -0.58 -14.97
CA MET A 86 0.13 -0.12 -15.47
C MET A 86 -0.20 -0.66 -16.87
N ILE A 87 0.79 -0.75 -17.78
CA ILE A 87 0.58 -1.31 -19.11
C ILE A 87 0.49 -2.83 -19.08
N ALA A 88 1.10 -3.51 -18.10
CA ALA A 88 1.05 -4.97 -17.98
C ALA A 88 -0.38 -5.49 -17.76
N ASP A 89 -1.21 -4.72 -17.05
CA ASP A 89 -2.63 -5.03 -16.82
C ASP A 89 -3.52 -4.81 -18.06
N GLN A 90 -2.97 -4.22 -19.12
CA GLN A 90 -3.74 -3.88 -20.31
C GLN A 90 -3.74 -5.04 -21.30
N PRO A 91 -4.88 -5.34 -21.96
CA PRO A 91 -4.97 -6.47 -22.89
C PRO A 91 -4.06 -6.32 -24.12
N ILE A 92 -3.65 -5.10 -24.45
CA ILE A 92 -2.75 -4.80 -25.57
C ILE A 92 -1.27 -4.94 -25.23
N CYS A 93 -0.92 -5.21 -23.97
CA CYS A 93 0.44 -5.24 -23.43
C CYS A 93 1.40 -6.03 -24.32
N ARG A 94 1.04 -7.28 -24.63
CA ARG A 94 1.88 -8.20 -25.40
C ARG A 94 2.25 -7.61 -26.76
N ASP A 95 1.27 -7.16 -27.54
CA ASP A 95 1.50 -6.67 -28.90
C ASP A 95 2.37 -5.40 -28.92
N VAL A 96 2.20 -4.58 -27.88
CA VAL A 96 2.85 -3.29 -27.75
C VAL A 96 4.29 -3.42 -27.21
N LEU A 97 4.52 -4.27 -26.21
CA LEU A 97 5.82 -4.42 -25.55
C LEU A 97 6.73 -5.48 -26.17
N GLN A 98 6.20 -6.46 -26.90
CA GLN A 98 6.99 -7.52 -27.55
C GLN A 98 8.25 -7.00 -28.29
N PRO A 99 8.20 -5.92 -29.11
CA PRO A 99 9.39 -5.43 -29.80
C PRO A 99 10.43 -4.72 -28.91
N TYR A 100 10.08 -4.38 -27.65
CA TYR A 100 10.95 -3.64 -26.72
C TYR A 100 11.48 -4.51 -25.56
N LEU A 101 10.97 -5.73 -25.42
CA LEU A 101 11.22 -6.60 -24.27
C LEU A 101 12.72 -6.88 -24.04
N ASP A 102 13.48 -7.10 -25.12
CA ASP A 102 14.94 -7.32 -25.08
C ASP A 102 15.70 -6.14 -24.43
N LYS A 103 15.17 -4.92 -24.57
CA LYS A 103 15.77 -3.71 -23.99
C LYS A 103 15.20 -3.40 -22.61
N LEU A 104 13.92 -3.68 -22.40
CA LEU A 104 13.22 -3.39 -21.15
C LEU A 104 13.70 -4.31 -20.01
N LEU A 105 13.83 -5.62 -20.26
CA LEU A 105 14.20 -6.58 -19.23
C LEU A 105 15.52 -6.24 -18.51
N PRO A 106 16.64 -5.94 -19.20
CA PRO A 106 17.88 -5.55 -18.54
C PRO A 106 17.74 -4.30 -17.67
N VAL A 107 16.89 -3.34 -18.06
CA VAL A 107 16.64 -2.11 -17.30
C VAL A 107 15.89 -2.46 -16.01
N LEU A 108 14.80 -3.23 -16.10
CA LEU A 108 14.04 -3.65 -14.92
C LEU A 108 14.90 -4.46 -13.95
N CYS A 109 15.66 -5.45 -14.45
CA CYS A 109 16.56 -6.24 -13.60
C CYS A 109 17.67 -5.41 -12.96
N LYS A 110 18.12 -4.33 -13.61
CA LYS A 110 19.09 -3.40 -13.01
C LYS A 110 18.44 -2.61 -11.86
N ASN A 111 17.20 -2.17 -12.04
CA ASN A 111 16.46 -1.38 -11.05
C ASN A 111 15.99 -2.21 -9.85
N MET A 112 16.06 -3.54 -9.91
CA MET A 112 15.77 -4.44 -8.77
C MET A 112 16.96 -4.63 -7.81
N LYS A 113 18.13 -4.05 -8.09
CA LYS A 113 19.28 -4.15 -7.19
C LYS A 113 19.13 -3.14 -6.06
N TYR A 114 19.31 -3.58 -4.82
CA TYR A 114 19.37 -2.69 -3.67
C TYR A 114 20.41 -1.59 -3.87
N SER A 115 20.07 -0.38 -3.41
CA SER A 115 21.03 0.71 -3.34
C SER A 115 22.06 0.44 -2.22
N GLU A 116 23.20 1.12 -2.27
CA GLU A 116 24.22 0.98 -1.20
C GLU A 116 23.65 1.35 0.17
N ILE A 117 22.73 2.32 0.25
CA ILE A 117 22.11 2.71 1.50
C ILE A 117 21.15 1.62 2.01
N ASP A 118 20.37 1.01 1.12
CA ASP A 118 19.47 -0.10 1.49
C ASP A 118 20.27 -1.30 1.99
N ILE A 119 21.40 -1.62 1.34
CA ILE A 119 22.30 -2.69 1.78
C ILE A 119 22.83 -2.41 3.19
N ILE A 120 23.22 -1.16 3.49
CA ILE A 120 23.71 -0.77 4.82
C ILE A 120 22.60 -0.90 5.88
N ILE A 121 21.39 -0.45 5.56
CA ILE A 121 20.22 -0.54 6.46
C ILE A 121 19.91 -2.01 6.74
N LEU A 122 19.78 -2.82 5.70
CA LEU A 122 19.56 -4.26 5.80
C LEU A 122 20.64 -4.95 6.61
N GLN A 123 21.91 -4.51 6.51
CA GLN A 123 23.00 -5.08 7.29
C GLN A 123 22.95 -4.70 8.78
N GLY A 124 22.36 -3.56 9.12
CA GLY A 124 22.14 -3.12 10.50
C GLY A 124 20.97 -3.85 11.18
N ASP A 125 19.94 -4.23 10.41
CA ASP A 125 18.81 -5.04 10.89
C ASP A 125 19.14 -6.54 11.07
N ILE A 126 20.38 -6.96 10.75
CA ILE A 126 20.89 -8.32 10.99
C ILE A 126 21.50 -8.46 12.38
N ASP A 127 21.48 -7.42 13.22
CA ASP A 127 21.77 -7.62 14.64
C ASP A 127 20.74 -8.64 15.18
N GLU A 128 21.19 -9.89 15.39
CA GLU A 128 20.39 -11.07 15.78
C GLU A 128 19.76 -10.90 17.18
N ASP A 129 18.87 -9.92 17.34
CA ASP A 129 18.18 -9.59 18.59
C ASP A 129 16.87 -10.35 18.76
N GLU A 130 16.51 -11.24 17.81
CA GLU A 130 15.36 -12.15 17.89
C GLU A 130 15.36 -13.00 19.18
N HIS A 131 16.56 -13.29 19.73
CA HIS A 131 16.72 -14.00 21.00
C HIS A 131 16.87 -13.10 22.23
N ILE A 132 16.86 -11.78 22.04
CA ILE A 132 16.96 -10.78 23.09
C ILE A 132 15.53 -10.35 23.45
N PRO A 133 15.05 -10.60 24.68
CA PRO A 133 13.71 -10.16 25.07
C PRO A 133 13.62 -8.63 25.09
N ASP A 134 12.53 -8.09 24.53
CA ASP A 134 12.21 -6.66 24.52
C ASP A 134 12.35 -6.03 25.91
N ARG A 135 12.84 -4.79 25.95
CA ARG A 135 12.81 -4.03 27.21
C ARG A 135 11.38 -3.58 27.49
N ILE A 136 11.06 -3.38 28.76
CA ILE A 136 9.75 -2.88 29.20
C ILE A 136 9.43 -1.50 28.60
N GLU A 137 10.45 -0.71 28.26
CA GLU A 137 10.31 0.60 27.60
C GLU A 137 9.92 0.51 26.11
N ASP A 138 10.17 -0.62 25.45
CA ASP A 138 9.89 -0.84 24.02
C ASP A 138 8.48 -1.43 23.78
N ILE A 139 7.82 -1.88 24.85
CA ILE A 139 6.44 -2.40 24.80
C ILE A 139 5.45 -1.23 24.75
N ARG A 140 4.79 -1.05 23.60
CA ARG A 140 3.73 -0.03 23.45
C ARG A 140 2.58 -0.29 24.44
N PRO A 141 2.07 0.74 25.15
CA PRO A 141 0.95 0.56 26.07
C PRO A 141 -0.31 0.05 25.36
N ARG A 142 -0.83 -1.12 25.76
CA ARG A 142 -2.11 -1.64 25.25
C ARG A 142 -3.23 -1.32 26.24
N HIS A 143 -4.26 -0.60 25.78
CA HIS A 143 -5.50 -0.38 26.53
C HIS A 143 -6.54 -1.41 26.08
N HIS A 144 -7.01 -2.25 27.00
CA HIS A 144 -8.08 -3.19 26.71
C HIS A 144 -9.40 -2.43 26.44
N ARG A 145 -9.97 -2.59 25.25
CA ARG A 145 -11.31 -2.08 24.93
C ARG A 145 -12.33 -3.16 25.29
N THR A 146 -13.10 -2.95 26.36
CA THR A 146 -14.24 -3.83 26.66
C THR A 146 -15.28 -3.68 25.55
N ARG A 147 -15.44 -4.72 24.73
CA ARG A 147 -16.51 -4.81 23.74
C ARG A 147 -17.84 -4.91 24.48
N THR A 148 -18.54 -3.79 24.66
CA THR A 148 -19.95 -3.80 25.07
C THR A 148 -20.72 -4.56 24.00
N ARG A 149 -21.01 -5.85 24.23
CA ARG A 149 -21.99 -6.59 23.42
C ARG A 149 -23.31 -5.82 23.51
N GLN A 150 -23.62 -5.06 22.46
CA GLN A 150 -24.98 -4.65 22.18
C GLN A 150 -25.76 -5.92 21.83
N TYR A 151 -26.23 -6.64 22.84
CA TYR A 151 -27.36 -7.54 22.67
C TYR A 151 -28.60 -6.66 22.50
N ALA A 152 -28.87 -6.29 21.24
CA ALA A 152 -30.19 -5.88 20.84
C ALA A 152 -30.92 -7.08 20.21
N GLN A 153 -32.21 -7.19 20.53
CA GLN A 153 -33.23 -8.09 19.98
C GLN A 153 -33.30 -9.52 20.52
N ASN A 154 -34.11 -9.71 21.58
CA ASN A 154 -35.47 -10.24 21.44
C ASN A 154 -36.10 -10.50 22.81
N LEU A 155 -36.89 -9.56 23.33
CA LEU A 155 -38.07 -9.82 24.16
C LEU A 155 -39.00 -8.60 24.03
N LEU A 156 -39.99 -8.74 23.15
CA LEU A 156 -41.21 -7.96 23.18
C LEU A 156 -42.00 -8.40 24.41
N ASP A 157 -42.34 -7.48 25.33
CA ASP A 157 -43.73 -7.18 25.65
C ASP A 157 -43.92 -6.19 26.81
N ASN A 158 -44.75 -5.18 26.52
CA ASN A 158 -45.70 -4.46 27.39
C ASN A 158 -45.25 -3.61 28.59
N ASN A 159 -45.35 -2.29 28.37
CA ASN A 159 -46.17 -1.30 29.08
C ASN A 159 -46.08 -1.09 30.62
N ASN A 160 -45.96 0.20 30.95
CA ASN A 160 -46.24 0.91 32.21
C ASN A 160 -45.22 0.77 33.36
N SER A 161 -44.44 1.83 33.61
CA SER A 161 -44.76 2.85 34.64
C SER A 161 -43.62 3.85 34.83
N THR A 162 -44.01 5.10 35.04
CA THR A 162 -43.24 6.22 35.63
C THR A 162 -42.48 5.82 36.89
N ASP A 163 -41.22 6.26 37.04
CA ASP A 163 -40.80 7.25 38.04
C ASP A 163 -39.27 7.41 38.13
N GLN A 164 -38.82 8.61 37.77
CA GLN A 164 -38.01 9.53 38.58
C GLN A 164 -37.00 9.02 39.65
N LEU A 165 -35.82 9.68 39.63
CA LEU A 165 -34.89 9.95 40.75
C LEU A 165 -34.06 8.73 41.22
N ASN A 166 -32.81 8.78 41.66
CA ASN A 166 -31.85 9.85 41.95
C ASN A 166 -30.53 9.16 42.35
N ASN A 167 -29.41 9.80 41.99
CA ASN A 167 -28.29 10.16 42.88
C ASN A 167 -27.42 9.10 43.61
N ALA A 168 -26.13 9.43 43.63
CA ALA A 168 -25.15 9.16 44.70
C ALA A 168 -24.62 7.71 44.77
N THR A 169 -23.39 7.39 45.17
CA THR A 169 -22.20 8.10 45.66
C THR A 169 -21.11 7.03 45.82
N ASP A 170 -19.84 7.46 45.78
CA ASP A 170 -18.70 6.83 46.49
C ASP A 170 -18.31 5.39 46.05
N THR A 171 -17.10 4.88 46.23
CA THR A 171 -16.11 5.11 47.28
C THR A 171 -14.75 4.63 46.79
N ASN A 172 -13.78 5.51 46.94
CA ASN A 172 -12.35 5.25 46.96
C ASN A 172 -12.02 4.25 48.08
N ASN A 173 -11.12 3.27 47.90
CA ASN A 173 -10.30 2.81 49.02
C ASN A 173 -9.04 2.04 48.59
N ASN A 174 -7.95 2.49 49.20
CA ASN A 174 -6.57 2.03 49.09
C ASN A 174 -6.24 1.30 50.40
N SER A 175 -5.60 0.12 50.39
CA SER A 175 -4.54 -0.29 51.35
C SER A 175 -4.26 -1.81 51.44
N THR A 176 -3.01 -2.15 51.10
CA THR A 176 -1.99 -2.90 51.87
C THR A 176 -2.14 -4.39 52.27
N THR A 177 -0.99 -5.07 52.15
CA THR A 177 -0.40 -6.19 52.93
C THR A 177 -0.55 -7.66 52.44
N ALA A 178 0.58 -8.14 51.88
CA ALA A 178 1.38 -9.32 52.24
C ALA A 178 0.78 -10.75 52.37
N THR A 179 1.47 -11.65 51.63
CA THR A 179 1.77 -13.09 51.84
C THR A 179 0.80 -14.17 51.31
N PRO A 180 1.31 -15.28 50.73
CA PRO A 180 0.53 -16.26 49.96
C PRO A 180 0.10 -17.47 50.81
N PRO A 181 -0.86 -18.26 50.30
CA PRO A 181 -0.68 -19.71 50.36
C PRO A 181 -1.07 -20.42 49.05
N ASN A 182 -0.19 -21.33 48.65
CA ASN A 182 -0.38 -22.37 47.65
C ASN A 182 -1.59 -23.27 47.99
N SER A 183 -2.49 -23.54 47.04
CA SER A 183 -3.31 -24.75 46.97
C SER A 183 -3.97 -24.87 45.59
N GLN A 184 -3.72 -26.00 44.95
CA GLN A 184 -4.28 -26.45 43.68
C GLN A 184 -5.82 -26.41 43.67
N SER A 185 -6.37 -25.89 42.59
CA SER A 185 -7.63 -26.37 42.02
C SER A 185 -7.60 -26.14 40.52
N ASP A 186 -7.31 -27.22 39.79
CA ASP A 186 -7.61 -27.37 38.38
C ASP A 186 -9.03 -26.90 38.09
N GLN A 187 -9.16 -25.84 37.30
CA GLN A 187 -10.35 -25.61 36.49
C GLN A 187 -9.86 -25.38 35.07
N HIS A 188 -9.97 -26.46 34.30
CA HIS A 188 -9.85 -26.52 32.86
C HIS A 188 -10.67 -25.37 32.26
N LEU A 189 -9.98 -24.32 31.82
CA LEU A 189 -10.54 -23.36 30.88
C LEU A 189 -10.73 -24.12 29.57
N PRO A 190 -11.89 -24.02 28.91
CA PRO A 190 -11.99 -24.46 27.54
C PRO A 190 -11.01 -23.62 26.72
N ASP A 191 -10.23 -24.31 25.88
CA ASP A 191 -9.50 -23.70 24.78
C ASP A 191 -10.56 -23.08 23.87
N ASP A 192 -10.91 -21.81 24.10
CA ASP A 192 -11.64 -21.01 23.13
C ASP A 192 -10.61 -20.60 22.07
N ASP A 193 -10.36 -21.55 21.17
CA ASP A 193 -9.85 -21.36 19.82
C ASP A 193 -10.83 -20.44 19.08
N ASP A 194 -10.81 -19.13 19.32
CA ASP A 194 -11.57 -18.18 18.50
C ASP A 194 -10.68 -16.98 18.14
N ASP A 195 -10.24 -17.06 16.90
CA ASP A 195 -10.04 -15.98 15.93
C ASP A 195 -8.82 -15.07 16.11
N LEU A 196 -7.74 -15.52 15.46
CA LEU A 196 -6.76 -14.66 14.81
C LEU A 196 -7.49 -13.74 13.80
N ASP A 197 -8.00 -12.61 14.28
CA ASP A 197 -8.21 -11.44 13.42
C ASP A 197 -6.83 -10.82 13.18
N ASP A 198 -6.06 -11.44 12.28
CA ASP A 198 -4.95 -10.82 11.55
C ASP A 198 -5.54 -9.71 10.66
N ASP A 199 -5.93 -8.60 11.27
CA ASP A 199 -6.25 -7.37 10.54
C ASP A 199 -4.92 -6.66 10.21
N ASP A 200 -4.42 -7.01 9.03
CA ASP A 200 -3.74 -6.13 8.07
C ASP A 200 -2.56 -5.29 8.59
N ASP A 201 -1.39 -5.92 8.63
CA ASP A 201 -0.16 -5.20 8.28
C ASP A 201 -0.24 -4.85 6.79
N ASP A 202 -0.44 -3.55 6.50
CA ASP A 202 -0.19 -2.95 5.18
C ASP A 202 1.30 -3.15 4.83
N ASP A 203 1.63 -4.33 4.30
CA ASP A 203 2.88 -4.61 3.59
C ASP A 203 2.79 -3.95 2.21
N ASP A 204 3.28 -2.71 2.13
CA ASP A 204 3.59 -2.03 0.87
C ASP A 204 4.87 -2.65 0.24
N GLY A 205 4.89 -3.98 0.13
CA GLY A 205 5.91 -4.77 -0.53
C GLY A 205 5.53 -4.96 -1.99
N SER A 206 6.03 -4.09 -2.87
CA SER A 206 6.02 -4.27 -4.33
C SER A 206 6.98 -5.39 -4.78
N GLY A 207 6.87 -6.56 -4.14
CA GLY A 207 7.58 -7.78 -4.48
C GLY A 207 6.93 -8.42 -5.70
N ILE A 208 7.59 -8.29 -6.85
CA ILE A 208 7.25 -9.03 -8.07
C ILE A 208 7.18 -10.53 -7.71
N SER A 209 5.98 -11.11 -7.77
CA SER A 209 5.76 -12.52 -7.48
C SER A 209 6.69 -13.38 -8.34
N PHE A 210 7.53 -14.21 -7.70
CA PHE A 210 8.38 -15.20 -8.34
C PHE A 210 7.59 -16.17 -9.25
N ALA A 211 6.26 -16.23 -9.14
CA ALA A 211 5.39 -16.95 -10.05
C ALA A 211 5.46 -16.42 -11.50
N LEU A 212 5.65 -15.11 -11.69
CA LEU A 212 5.79 -14.51 -13.03
C LEU A 212 7.13 -14.87 -13.71
N LEU A 213 8.17 -15.17 -12.91
CA LEU A 213 9.46 -15.62 -13.43
C LEU A 213 9.40 -17.06 -13.97
N TYR A 214 8.52 -17.91 -13.45
CA TYR A 214 8.39 -19.29 -13.93
C TYR A 214 7.60 -19.39 -15.25
N GLU A 215 6.61 -18.52 -15.48
CA GLU A 215 5.89 -18.50 -16.77
C GLU A 215 6.72 -17.89 -17.91
N LEU A 216 7.63 -16.97 -17.64
CA LEU A 216 8.50 -16.39 -18.68
C LEU A 216 9.61 -17.34 -19.17
N HIS A 217 9.90 -18.43 -18.43
CA HIS A 217 10.91 -19.42 -18.82
C HIS A 217 10.34 -20.60 -19.62
N LEU A 218 9.03 -20.64 -19.85
CA LEU A 218 8.35 -21.72 -20.57
C LEU A 218 7.71 -21.31 -21.92
N LEU A 219 7.97 -20.08 -22.38
CA LEU A 219 7.65 -19.58 -23.74
C LEU A 219 8.92 -19.22 -24.49
#